data_AF-A0A6V7L175-F1
#
_entry.id   AF-A0A6V7L175-F1
#
_cell.length_a   1.000
_cell.length_b   1.000
_cell.length_c   1.000
_cell.angle_alpha   90.00
_cell.angle_beta   90.00
_cell.angle_gamma   90.00
#
_symmetry.space_group_name_H-M   'P 1'
#
loop_
_entity.id
_entity.type
_entity.pdbx_description
1 polymer ?
#
loop_
_entity_poly.entity_id
_entity_poly.type
_entity_poly.pdbx_seq_one_letter_code
_entity_poly.pdbx_strand_id
1 'polypeptide(L)'
;GPVPWCSDNQLCFIAEQVSHHPPVSAFYAEHYNKKISFNAHVWTKSKFLGLSIGVHNIGKGWVNVLEHGEEYVLTFPNGYGRSILTVPWIELGGTATITCAQTGYQATVEFITKPFYGGKKNRICCQVTQPGEKKPFLTINGEWSGVMEAKWSDG
;
A
#
# COMPACT_ATOMS: atom_id res chain seq x y z
N GLY A 1 -12.62 6.88 -21.11
CA GLY A 1 -12.44 7.01 -19.65
C GLY A 1 -13.37 8.03 -19.03
N PRO A 2 -13.43 8.19 -17.69
CA PRO A 2 -14.34 9.12 -17.03
C PRO A 2 -13.90 10.59 -17.18
N VAL A 3 -12.74 10.82 -17.78
CA VAL A 3 -12.17 12.16 -17.97
C VAL A 3 -12.15 12.50 -19.47
N PRO A 4 -13.00 13.44 -19.94
CA PRO A 4 -13.21 13.69 -21.37
C PRO A 4 -12.00 14.32 -22.09
N TRP A 5 -11.01 14.83 -21.36
CA TRP A 5 -9.77 15.40 -21.93
C TRP A 5 -8.60 14.42 -21.96
N CYS A 6 -8.78 13.17 -21.53
CA CYS A 6 -7.78 12.12 -21.67
C CYS A 6 -8.01 11.30 -22.94
N SER A 7 -6.93 10.97 -23.63
CA SER A 7 -6.94 9.89 -24.64
C SER A 7 -6.83 8.51 -24.00
N ASP A 8 -7.22 7.47 -24.75
CA ASP A 8 -7.24 6.08 -24.29
C ASP A 8 -5.86 5.51 -23.91
N ASN A 9 -4.78 6.14 -24.37
CA ASN A 9 -3.40 5.75 -24.07
C ASN A 9 -2.77 6.54 -22.90
N GLN A 10 -3.56 7.31 -22.16
CA GLN A 10 -3.11 8.06 -20.99
C GLN A 10 -3.67 7.47 -19.71
N LEU A 11 -2.91 7.60 -18.62
CA LEU A 11 -3.42 7.41 -17.28
C LEU A 11 -4.20 8.67 -16.88
N CYS A 12 -5.49 8.53 -16.57
CA CYS A 12 -6.28 9.59 -15.98
C CYS A 12 -6.30 9.43 -14.47
N PHE A 13 -6.27 10.54 -13.75
CA PHE A 13 -6.38 10.57 -12.29
C PHE A 13 -7.32 11.70 -11.87
N ILE A 14 -8.24 11.39 -10.96
CA ILE A 14 -9.10 12.36 -10.28
C ILE A 14 -9.07 12.10 -8.78
N ALA A 15 -9.16 13.16 -7.99
CA ALA A 15 -9.22 13.08 -6.55
C ALA A 15 -10.10 14.18 -5.99
N GLU A 16 -10.76 13.90 -4.87
CA GLU A 16 -11.62 14.84 -4.17
C GLU A 16 -11.48 14.66 -2.66
N GLN A 17 -11.47 15.79 -1.94
CA GLN A 17 -11.62 15.79 -0.50
C GLN A 17 -13.11 15.66 -0.16
N VAL A 18 -13.57 14.43 0.08
CA VAL A 18 -15.00 14.11 0.23
C VAL A 18 -15.52 14.28 1.66
N SER A 19 -14.64 14.48 2.65
CA SER A 19 -15.04 14.78 4.02
C SER A 19 -13.96 15.59 4.76
N HIS A 20 -14.40 16.40 5.72
CA HIS A 20 -13.52 17.18 6.60
C HIS A 20 -13.38 16.56 8.01
N HIS A 21 -14.45 15.93 8.52
CA HIS A 21 -14.49 15.32 9.86
C HIS A 21 -15.10 13.90 9.80
N PRO A 22 -14.28 12.83 9.64
CA PRO A 22 -12.81 12.85 9.50
C PRO A 22 -12.35 13.33 8.10
N PRO A 23 -11.07 13.73 7.93
CA PRO A 23 -10.56 14.23 6.65
C PRO A 23 -10.33 13.09 5.66
N VAL A 24 -11.33 12.80 4.83
CA VAL A 24 -11.29 11.71 3.83
C VAL A 24 -10.99 12.28 2.44
N SER A 25 -9.99 11.72 1.78
CA SER A 25 -9.74 11.92 0.36
C SER A 25 -10.11 10.64 -0.40
N ALA A 26 -10.92 10.78 -1.45
CA ALA A 26 -11.22 9.72 -2.40
C ALA A 26 -10.51 10.01 -3.73
N PHE A 27 -10.06 8.97 -4.42
CA PHE A 27 -9.37 9.13 -5.69
C PHE A 27 -9.57 7.91 -6.60
N TYR A 28 -9.50 8.19 -7.89
CA TYR A 28 -9.65 7.24 -8.97
C TYR A 28 -8.57 7.45 -10.01
N ALA A 29 -7.99 6.36 -10.50
CA ALA A 29 -7.10 6.35 -11.64
C ALA A 29 -7.51 5.26 -12.62
N GLU A 30 -7.32 5.48 -13.91
CA GLU A 30 -7.46 4.41 -14.89
C GLU A 30 -6.56 4.62 -16.10
N HIS A 31 -6.22 3.51 -16.74
CA HIS A 31 -5.63 3.52 -18.06
C HIS A 31 -6.47 2.61 -18.97
N TYR A 32 -7.26 3.23 -19.85
CA TYR A 32 -8.28 2.54 -20.65
C TYR A 32 -7.69 1.42 -21.52
N ASN A 33 -6.68 1.73 -22.35
CA ASN A 33 -6.06 0.72 -23.22
C ASN A 33 -5.29 -0.38 -22.47
N LYS A 34 -4.83 -0.10 -21.24
CA LYS A 34 -4.20 -1.12 -20.38
C LYS A 34 -5.21 -1.91 -19.57
N LYS A 35 -6.50 -1.57 -19.65
CA LYS A 35 -7.59 -2.28 -18.97
C LYS A 35 -7.35 -2.42 -17.46
N ILE A 36 -6.73 -1.40 -16.85
CA ILE A 36 -6.42 -1.34 -15.42
C ILE A 36 -7.04 -0.07 -14.84
N SER A 37 -7.71 -0.21 -13.68
CA SER A 37 -8.15 0.93 -12.87
C SER A 37 -7.77 0.77 -11.41
N PHE A 38 -7.72 1.89 -10.70
CA PHE A 38 -7.47 1.97 -9.28
C PHE A 38 -8.47 2.93 -8.63
N ASN A 39 -9.18 2.46 -7.62
CA ASN A 39 -10.07 3.29 -6.80
C ASN A 39 -9.57 3.23 -5.37
N ALA A 40 -9.59 4.33 -4.64
CA ALA A 40 -9.24 4.30 -3.24
C ALA A 40 -9.87 5.44 -2.47
N HIS A 41 -9.97 5.23 -1.16
CA HIS A 41 -10.18 6.30 -0.21
C HIS A 41 -9.21 6.13 0.96
N VAL A 42 -8.77 7.25 1.51
CA VAL A 42 -7.89 7.25 2.67
C VAL A 42 -8.20 8.46 3.55
N TRP A 43 -8.10 8.25 4.85
CA TRP A 43 -8.02 9.31 5.84
C TRP A 43 -6.97 8.97 6.88
N THR A 44 -6.47 9.99 7.55
CA THR A 44 -5.39 9.82 8.51
C THR A 44 -5.87 10.04 9.93
N LYS A 45 -5.46 9.14 10.83
CA LYS A 45 -5.57 9.35 12.27
C LYS A 45 -4.18 9.59 12.84
N SER A 46 -3.87 10.85 13.10
CA SER A 46 -2.57 11.28 13.61
C SER A 46 -2.49 11.19 15.13
N LYS A 47 -1.32 10.82 15.66
CA LYS A 47 -0.99 10.79 17.09
C LYS A 47 0.38 11.41 17.32
N PHE A 48 0.48 12.30 18.31
CA PHE A 48 1.76 12.77 18.80
C PHE A 48 2.34 11.74 19.78
N LEU A 49 3.59 11.34 19.57
CA LEU A 49 4.30 10.28 20.30
C LEU A 49 5.58 10.82 20.95
N GLY A 50 5.57 12.09 21.39
CA GLY A 50 6.73 12.77 21.95
C GLY A 50 7.67 13.27 20.85
N LEU A 51 8.73 12.51 20.53
CA LEU A 51 9.69 12.88 19.48
C LEU A 51 9.28 12.40 18.08
N SER A 52 8.04 11.93 17.93
CA SER A 52 7.52 11.38 16.67
C SER A 52 6.04 11.71 16.49
N ILE A 53 5.58 11.67 15.25
CA ILE A 53 4.17 11.71 14.86
C ILE A 53 3.86 10.37 14.20
N GLY A 54 2.88 9.64 14.74
CA GLY A 54 2.30 8.48 14.08
C GLY A 54 1.11 8.89 13.23
N VAL A 55 1.04 8.41 11.99
CA VAL A 55 -0.03 8.67 11.02
C VAL A 55 -0.62 7.33 10.64
N HIS A 56 -1.79 7.02 11.18
CA HIS A 56 -2.51 5.81 10.79
C HIS A 56 -3.27 6.06 9.50
N ASN A 57 -2.91 5.36 8.44
CA ASN A 57 -3.59 5.45 7.14
C ASN A 57 -4.78 4.49 7.16
N ILE A 58 -5.98 5.05 7.25
CA ILE A 58 -7.22 4.28 7.32
C ILE A 58 -7.92 4.42 5.97
N GLY A 59 -8.06 3.30 5.27
CA GLY A 59 -8.56 3.31 3.91
C GLY A 59 -8.39 1.96 3.24
N LYS A 60 -8.93 1.87 2.03
CA LYS A 60 -8.73 0.73 1.13
C LYS A 60 -8.53 1.23 -0.29
N GLY A 61 -7.81 0.43 -1.07
CA GLY A 61 -7.70 0.57 -2.51
C GLY A 61 -8.21 -0.68 -3.21
N TRP A 62 -8.70 -0.51 -4.44
CA TRP A 62 -9.17 -1.54 -5.34
C TRP A 62 -8.46 -1.38 -6.67
N VAL A 63 -7.60 -2.33 -7.02
CA VAL A 63 -6.99 -2.42 -8.34
C VAL A 63 -7.79 -3.42 -9.16
N ASN A 64 -8.41 -2.97 -10.24
CA ASN A 64 -9.09 -3.84 -11.19
C ASN A 64 -8.17 -4.14 -12.36
N VAL A 65 -7.90 -5.42 -12.61
CA VAL A 65 -7.17 -5.90 -13.78
C VAL A 65 -8.18 -6.58 -14.71
N LEU A 66 -8.82 -5.77 -15.56
CA LEU A 66 -10.01 -6.19 -16.32
C LEU A 66 -9.68 -7.27 -17.36
N GLU A 67 -8.42 -7.33 -17.82
CA GLU A 67 -7.96 -8.40 -18.71
C GLU A 67 -8.07 -9.80 -18.09
N HIS A 68 -7.93 -9.90 -16.78
CA HIS A 68 -8.06 -11.16 -16.03
C HIS A 68 -9.39 -11.29 -15.29
N GLY A 69 -10.22 -10.23 -15.30
CA GLY A 69 -11.45 -10.19 -14.50
C GLY A 69 -11.17 -10.20 -12.98
N GLU A 70 -10.02 -9.66 -12.56
CA GLU A 70 -9.54 -9.72 -11.18
C GLU A 70 -9.67 -8.36 -10.48
N GLU A 71 -10.02 -8.40 -9.20
CA GLU A 71 -10.04 -7.23 -8.32
C GLU A 71 -9.13 -7.51 -7.10
N TYR A 72 -8.14 -6.64 -6.92
CA TYR A 72 -7.22 -6.70 -5.80
C TYR A 72 -7.57 -5.61 -4.79
N VAL A 73 -7.98 -6.03 -3.59
CA VAL A 73 -8.29 -5.14 -2.47
C VAL A 73 -7.04 -4.98 -1.61
N LEU A 74 -6.61 -3.75 -1.39
CA LEU A 74 -5.41 -3.44 -0.60
C LEU A 74 -5.66 -2.47 0.56
N THR A 75 -4.83 -2.59 1.59
CA THR A 75 -4.73 -1.64 2.71
C THR A 75 -3.40 -0.88 2.66
N PHE A 76 -3.25 0.17 3.47
CA PHE A 76 -2.09 1.05 3.44
C PHE A 76 -1.22 0.87 4.70
N PRO A 77 0.12 0.95 4.60
CA PRO A 77 0.97 1.01 5.79
C PRO A 77 0.74 2.32 6.54
N ASN A 78 1.06 2.34 7.83
CA ASN A 78 1.10 3.57 8.61
C ASN A 78 2.38 4.35 8.30
N GLY A 79 2.32 5.68 8.47
CA GLY A 79 3.48 6.56 8.39
C GLY A 79 3.93 7.03 9.76
N TYR A 80 5.23 7.26 9.92
CA TYR A 80 5.80 7.85 11.12
C TYR A 80 6.76 8.97 10.73
N GLY A 81 6.47 10.19 11.19
CA GLY A 81 7.43 11.30 11.19
C GLY A 81 8.28 11.18 12.44
N ARG A 82 9.56 10.85 12.29
CA ARG A 82 10.51 10.68 13.39
C ARG A 82 11.35 11.93 13.58
N SER A 83 11.89 12.14 14.78
CA SER A 83 12.85 13.21 15.07
C SER A 83 12.33 14.62 14.74
N ILE A 84 11.05 14.88 15.00
CA ILE A 84 10.35 16.12 14.62
C ILE A 84 10.89 17.40 15.28
N LEU A 85 11.68 17.29 16.35
CA LEU A 85 12.34 18.41 17.03
C LEU A 85 13.82 18.57 16.63
N THR A 86 14.33 17.71 15.73
CA THR A 86 15.71 17.78 15.23
C THR A 86 15.72 17.70 13.70
N VAL A 87 16.28 16.64 13.11
CA VAL A 87 16.26 16.39 11.66
C VAL A 87 15.19 15.36 11.36
N PRO A 88 14.01 15.79 10.84
CA PRO A 88 12.90 14.88 10.64
C PRO A 88 13.19 13.88 9.54
N TRP A 89 12.64 12.67 9.69
CA TRP A 89 12.67 11.65 8.64
C TRP A 89 11.40 10.79 8.67
N ILE A 90 11.06 10.20 7.52
CA ILE A 90 9.85 9.39 7.34
C ILE A 90 10.18 7.90 7.44
N GLU A 91 9.27 7.18 8.08
CA GLU A 91 9.30 5.74 8.20
C GLU A 91 7.91 5.17 7.93
N LEU A 92 7.85 4.07 7.18
CA LEU A 92 6.63 3.28 7.05
C LEU A 92 6.62 2.15 8.07
N GLY A 93 5.45 1.83 8.60
CA GLY A 93 5.30 0.78 9.60
C GLY A 93 3.94 0.09 9.60
N GLY A 94 3.90 -1.12 10.16
CA GLY A 94 2.69 -1.91 10.28
C GLY A 94 2.40 -2.76 9.05
N THR A 95 1.23 -3.38 9.03
CA THR A 95 0.85 -4.38 8.03
C THR A 95 -0.04 -3.77 6.95
N ALA A 96 0.30 -4.02 5.69
CA ALA A 96 -0.59 -3.86 4.55
C ALA A 96 -0.93 -5.24 3.99
N THR A 97 -2.10 -5.37 3.39
CA THR A 97 -2.58 -6.61 2.77
C THR A 97 -2.99 -6.34 1.33
N ILE A 98 -2.87 -7.36 0.48
CA ILE A 98 -3.40 -7.37 -0.88
C ILE A 98 -4.14 -8.69 -1.04
N THR A 99 -5.42 -8.68 -1.41
CA THR A 99 -6.23 -9.90 -1.57
C THR A 99 -7.01 -9.86 -2.86
N CYS A 100 -7.05 -10.98 -3.59
CA CYS A 100 -7.90 -11.14 -4.77
C CYS A 100 -8.95 -12.22 -4.47
N ALA A 101 -10.23 -11.84 -4.44
CA ALA A 101 -11.31 -12.77 -4.11
C ALA A 101 -11.54 -13.80 -5.24
N GLN A 102 -11.30 -13.40 -6.49
CA GLN A 102 -11.52 -14.22 -7.68
C GLN A 102 -10.52 -15.37 -7.75
N THR A 103 -9.25 -15.11 -7.39
CA THR A 103 -8.21 -16.14 -7.41
C THR A 103 -7.99 -16.79 -6.06
N GLY A 104 -8.37 -16.13 -4.95
CA GLY A 104 -8.13 -16.55 -3.57
C GLY A 104 -6.70 -16.29 -3.07
N TYR A 105 -5.84 -15.65 -3.87
CA TYR A 105 -4.48 -15.31 -3.47
C TYR A 105 -4.47 -14.13 -2.50
N GLN A 106 -3.50 -14.16 -1.57
CA GLN A 106 -3.29 -13.11 -0.59
C GLN A 106 -1.80 -12.79 -0.46
N ALA A 107 -1.48 -11.52 -0.30
CA ALA A 107 -0.18 -11.05 0.18
C ALA A 107 -0.34 -10.27 1.48
N THR A 108 0.57 -10.49 2.41
CA THR A 108 0.73 -9.70 3.63
C THR A 108 2.09 -9.05 3.61
N VAL A 109 2.15 -7.73 3.68
CA VAL A 109 3.37 -6.92 3.68
C VAL A 109 3.54 -6.28 5.04
N GLU A 110 4.57 -6.68 5.77
CA GLU A 110 4.99 -6.06 7.02
C GLU A 110 6.04 -4.99 6.75
N PHE A 111 5.72 -3.73 7.04
CA PHE A 111 6.66 -2.62 7.07
C PHE A 111 7.26 -2.54 8.48
N ILE A 112 8.56 -2.84 8.56
CA ILE A 112 9.26 -3.01 9.83
C ILE A 112 9.94 -1.69 10.19
N THR A 113 9.44 -1.04 11.25
CA THR A 113 10.06 0.16 11.80
C THR A 113 11.44 -0.15 12.39
N LYS A 114 12.35 0.81 12.33
CA LYS A 114 13.70 0.71 12.89
C LYS A 114 13.62 0.34 14.38
N PRO A 115 14.24 -0.77 14.81
CA PRO A 115 14.30 -1.13 16.22
C PRO A 115 15.06 -0.10 17.03
N PHE A 116 14.76 -0.04 18.33
CA PHE A 116 15.46 0.86 19.27
C PHE A 116 16.94 0.49 19.42
N TYR A 117 17.29 -0.80 19.42
CA TYR A 117 18.65 -1.30 19.59
C TYR A 117 19.33 -1.59 18.24
N GLY A 118 19.60 -0.53 17.47
CA GLY A 118 20.24 -0.67 16.17
C GLY A 118 19.38 -1.39 15.13
N GLY A 119 19.89 -1.47 13.90
CA GLY A 119 19.19 -2.10 12.78
C GLY A 119 18.98 -1.17 11.58
N LYS A 120 18.58 -1.79 10.46
CA LYS A 120 18.33 -1.11 9.19
C LYS A 120 16.97 -0.42 9.19
N LYS A 121 16.89 0.72 8.52
CA LYS A 121 15.63 1.43 8.25
C LYS A 121 14.87 0.75 7.11
N ASN A 122 13.60 1.08 6.98
CA ASN A 122 12.79 0.82 5.79
C ASN A 122 12.64 -0.65 5.40
N ARG A 123 12.82 -1.57 6.35
CA ARG A 123 12.74 -3.00 6.08
C ARG A 123 11.31 -3.40 5.77
N ILE A 124 11.15 -4.37 4.88
CA ILE A 124 9.90 -5.07 4.64
C ILE A 124 10.06 -6.58 4.68
N CYS A 125 8.98 -7.27 5.03
CA CYS A 125 8.78 -8.69 4.82
C CYS A 125 7.40 -8.88 4.20
N CYS A 126 7.34 -9.45 3.00
CA CYS A 126 6.10 -9.76 2.31
C CYS A 126 5.99 -11.27 2.14
N GLN A 127 4.81 -11.81 2.42
CA GLN A 127 4.47 -13.22 2.25
C GLN A 127 3.25 -13.33 1.36
N VAL A 128 3.33 -14.15 0.31
CA VAL A 128 2.23 -14.42 -0.62
C VAL A 128 1.81 -15.87 -0.50
N THR A 129 0.51 -16.09 -0.27
CA THR A 129 -0.10 -17.40 -0.06
C THR A 129 -1.10 -17.72 -1.17
N GLN A 130 -1.19 -19.02 -1.47
CA GLN A 130 -2.19 -19.58 -2.36
C GLN A 130 -3.54 -19.74 -1.65
N PRO A 131 -4.63 -19.95 -2.40
CA PRO A 131 -5.96 -20.17 -1.82
C PRO A 131 -5.97 -21.39 -0.89
N GLY A 132 -6.46 -21.18 0.34
CA GLY A 132 -6.56 -22.25 1.34
C GLY A 132 -5.23 -22.65 2.01
N GLU A 133 -4.10 -22.13 1.55
CA GLU A 133 -2.78 -22.44 2.07
C GLU A 133 -2.29 -21.41 3.09
N LYS A 134 -1.68 -21.89 4.18
CA LYS A 134 -1.04 -21.01 5.19
C LYS A 134 0.43 -20.75 4.90
N LYS A 135 1.07 -21.65 4.16
CA LYS A 135 2.50 -21.54 3.86
C LYS A 135 2.67 -20.62 2.64
N PRO A 136 3.52 -19.59 2.71
CA PRO A 136 3.78 -18.75 1.56
C PRO A 136 4.56 -19.50 0.49
N PHE A 137 4.15 -19.34 -0.78
CA PHE A 137 4.90 -19.83 -1.94
C PHE A 137 5.91 -18.81 -2.42
N LEU A 138 5.74 -17.53 -2.05
CA LEU A 138 6.64 -16.43 -2.37
C LEU A 138 6.85 -15.57 -1.13
N THR A 139 8.11 -15.28 -0.82
CA THR A 139 8.49 -14.31 0.19
C THR A 139 9.33 -13.20 -0.45
N ILE A 140 9.02 -11.94 -0.18
CA ILE A 140 9.80 -10.78 -0.65
C ILE A 140 10.34 -10.04 0.56
N ASN A 141 11.66 -9.89 0.66
CA ASN A 141 12.33 -9.20 1.76
C ASN A 141 13.23 -8.09 1.22
N GLY A 142 13.41 -7.02 1.98
CA GLY A 142 14.36 -5.98 1.60
C GLY A 142 14.03 -4.64 2.22
N GLU A 143 14.32 -3.57 1.49
CA GLU A 143 14.07 -2.20 1.90
C GLU A 143 13.10 -1.53 0.92
N TRP A 144 11.97 -0.98 1.38
CA TRP A 144 10.97 -0.36 0.49
C TRP A 144 11.52 0.88 -0.23
N SER A 145 12.59 1.47 0.30
CA SER A 145 13.32 2.59 -0.31
C SER A 145 14.56 2.14 -1.09
N GLY A 146 14.73 0.85 -1.33
CA GLY A 146 15.93 0.27 -1.89
C GLY A 146 15.65 -1.04 -2.62
N VAL A 147 16.51 -2.03 -2.41
CA VAL A 147 16.39 -3.34 -3.09
C VAL A 147 15.47 -4.27 -2.28
N MET A 148 14.63 -4.99 -3.00
CA MET A 148 13.82 -6.09 -2.49
C MET A 148 14.11 -7.34 -3.29
N GLU A 149 14.24 -8.48 -2.60
CA GLU A 149 14.56 -9.78 -3.17
C GLU A 149 13.38 -10.73 -2.97
N ALA A 150 12.98 -11.38 -4.06
CA ALA A 150 11.94 -12.40 -4.09
C ALA A 150 12.56 -13.79 -3.96
N LYS A 151 11.95 -14.63 -3.12
CA LYS A 151 12.31 -16.04 -2.95
C LYS A 151 11.05 -16.90 -3.07
N TRP A 152 11.06 -17.79 -4.05
CA TRP A 152 10.01 -18.78 -4.23
C TRP A 152 10.28 -20.01 -3.36
N SER A 153 9.22 -20.74 -3.03
CA SER A 153 9.32 -21.94 -2.19
C SER A 153 9.96 -23.14 -2.88
N ASP A 154 9.97 -23.14 -4.21
CA ASP A 154 10.49 -24.21 -5.08
C ASP A 154 11.96 -24.04 -5.51
N GLY A 155 12.58 -22.88 -5.23
CA GLY A 155 14.02 -22.64 -5.46
C GLY A 155 14.27 -21.53 -6.46
#